data_AF-A0A4W2I7P4-F1
#
_entry.id   AF-A0A4W2I7P4-F1
#
_cell.length_a   1.000
_cell.length_b   1.000
_cell.length_c   1.000
_cell.angle_alpha   90.00
_cell.angle_beta   90.00
_cell.angle_gamma   90.00
#
_symmetry.space_group_name_H-M   'P 1'
#
loop_
_entity.id
_entity.type
_entity.pdbx_description
1 polymer ?
#
loop_
_entity_poly.entity_id
_entity_poly.type
_entity_poly.pdbx_seq_one_letter_code
_entity_poly.pdbx_strand_id
1 'polypeptide(L)'
;MSRLLWRKVAGATVGPGPIPAPRRWVSSSASDPVPSDGPPSPQPVPSSVGGQLRHNPLHIQMLSRGLHEQIFGPGGERPDEAAVRRSVEHLQKHGLWGQPAPPLPDVELRLPPLLGGSLDQHFRILAQKQSLPYLEAANSLLQAQLPPRPPSWAWAEGWTRYGPAGEAEPVAIPEERALVFDVEVCLAEGTCPTLAVAISPSAWIKILFTTLMLSGMASKKKVGSFFIPIGSYIFVKKAAKC
;
A
#
# COMPACT_ATOMS: atom_id res chain seq x y z
N MET A 1 19.34 -14.37 22.49
CA MET A 1 18.07 -14.09 23.20
C MET A 1 17.94 -12.58 23.39
N SER A 2 17.04 -11.91 22.67
CA SER A 2 16.58 -10.56 23.01
C SER A 2 15.30 -10.23 22.23
N ARG A 3 14.15 -10.25 22.91
CA ARG A 3 12.83 -9.83 22.40
C ARG A 3 12.11 -9.00 23.47
N LEU A 4 12.70 -7.91 23.94
CA LEU A 4 12.09 -7.12 25.02
C LEU A 4 12.34 -5.61 24.84
N LEU A 5 11.90 -5.00 23.74
CA LEU A 5 11.92 -3.53 23.60
C LEU A 5 10.70 -2.91 22.89
N TRP A 6 9.58 -3.61 22.76
CA TRP A 6 8.37 -3.09 22.09
C TRP A 6 7.20 -2.83 23.05
N ARG A 7 7.45 -2.88 24.36
CA ARG A 7 6.39 -2.84 25.38
C ARG A 7 6.42 -1.55 26.19
N LYS A 8 6.44 -0.37 25.56
CA LYS A 8 6.29 0.90 26.30
C LYS A 8 5.92 2.14 25.47
N VAL A 9 4.88 2.08 24.65
CA VAL A 9 4.11 3.28 24.27
C VAL A 9 2.63 2.88 24.11
N ALA A 10 1.95 2.67 25.23
CA ALA A 10 0.50 2.55 25.28
C ALA A 10 0.06 3.05 26.65
N GLY A 11 -0.28 4.34 26.72
CA GLY A 11 -0.60 5.01 27.97
C GLY A 11 -0.82 6.50 27.78
N ALA A 12 -1.75 6.88 26.91
CA ALA A 12 -2.33 8.21 26.90
C ALA A 12 -3.77 8.11 26.38
N THR A 13 -4.73 8.17 27.29
CA THR A 13 -6.17 8.28 27.02
C THR A 13 -6.51 9.70 26.60
N VAL A 14 -7.07 9.88 25.41
CA VAL A 14 -7.65 11.14 24.94
C VAL A 14 -9.17 10.95 24.80
N GLY A 15 -9.95 11.77 25.50
CA GLY A 15 -11.41 11.73 25.53
C GLY A 15 -12.07 12.17 24.21
N PRO A 16 -13.40 11.99 24.08
CA PRO A 16 -14.09 12.16 22.81
C PRO A 16 -14.36 13.64 22.50
N GLY A 17 -13.79 14.14 21.39
CA GLY A 17 -14.21 15.38 20.73
C GLY A 17 -15.16 15.09 19.57
N PRO A 18 -15.93 16.09 19.09
CA PRO A 18 -16.97 15.88 18.09
C PRO A 18 -16.40 15.51 16.71
N ILE A 19 -17.00 14.48 16.10
CA ILE A 19 -16.64 13.93 14.78
C ILE A 19 -17.28 14.80 13.68
N PRO A 20 -16.52 15.34 12.70
CA PRO A 20 -17.12 15.93 11.52
C PRO A 20 -17.53 14.84 10.50
N ALA A 21 -18.69 15.02 9.89
CA ALA A 21 -19.30 14.12 8.90
C ALA A 21 -18.44 13.92 7.64
N PRO A 22 -18.53 12.75 6.96
CA PRO A 22 -17.71 12.47 5.78
C PRO A 22 -18.22 13.26 4.57
N ARG A 23 -17.37 14.13 4.01
CA ARG A 23 -17.64 14.77 2.72
C ARG A 23 -17.44 13.77 1.58
N ARG A 24 -18.54 13.53 0.86
CA ARG A 24 -18.62 12.77 -0.40
C ARG A 24 -17.70 13.38 -1.45
N TRP A 25 -16.71 12.60 -1.91
CA TRP A 25 -15.95 12.91 -3.13
C TRP A 25 -16.84 12.61 -4.33
N VAL A 26 -17.26 13.64 -5.06
CA VAL A 26 -17.91 13.51 -6.37
C VAL A 26 -16.90 13.95 -7.42
N SER A 27 -16.47 13.00 -8.27
CA SER A 27 -15.74 13.32 -9.49
C SER A 27 -16.73 13.91 -10.49
N SER A 28 -16.60 15.20 -10.79
CA SER A 28 -17.39 15.88 -11.81
C SER A 28 -16.44 16.40 -12.87
N SER A 29 -16.47 15.80 -14.06
CA SER A 29 -15.84 16.37 -15.25
C SER A 29 -16.72 17.50 -15.75
N ALA A 30 -16.36 18.75 -15.46
CA ALA A 30 -16.90 19.93 -16.11
C ALA A 30 -15.77 20.93 -16.33
N SER A 31 -15.57 21.30 -17.58
CA SER A 31 -14.63 22.30 -18.06
C SER A 31 -15.31 23.66 -17.93
N ASP A 32 -14.66 24.64 -17.28
CA ASP A 32 -14.89 26.08 -17.51
C ASP A 32 -13.77 26.93 -16.86
N PRO A 33 -13.53 28.18 -17.33
CA PRO A 33 -12.20 28.71 -17.60
C PRO A 33 -11.53 29.51 -16.46
N VAL A 34 -10.19 29.50 -16.49
CA VAL A 34 -9.27 30.18 -15.56
C VAL A 34 -9.15 31.69 -15.89
N PRO A 35 -9.16 32.61 -14.90
CA PRO A 35 -8.71 33.99 -15.09
C PRO A 35 -7.17 34.04 -15.10
N SER A 36 -6.63 34.73 -16.11
CA SER A 36 -5.22 34.85 -16.41
C SER A 36 -4.48 35.74 -15.41
N ASP A 37 -3.66 35.15 -14.54
CA ASP A 37 -2.57 35.85 -13.86
C ASP A 37 -1.23 35.43 -14.48
N GLY A 38 -0.42 36.42 -14.85
CA GLY A 38 0.80 36.27 -15.63
C GLY A 38 1.89 35.40 -14.97
N PRO A 39 2.87 34.93 -15.76
CA PRO A 39 3.86 33.99 -15.27
C PRO A 39 4.78 34.64 -14.22
N PRO A 40 5.00 33.99 -13.06
CA PRO A 40 6.04 34.44 -12.14
C PRO A 40 7.42 34.21 -12.78
N SER A 41 8.27 35.22 -12.68
CA SER A 41 9.63 35.26 -13.18
C SER A 41 10.43 34.01 -12.74
N PRO A 42 11.19 33.35 -13.63
CA PRO A 42 12.00 32.21 -13.27
C PRO A 42 13.11 32.67 -12.31
N GLN A 43 13.08 32.15 -11.08
CA GLN A 43 14.23 32.24 -10.20
C GLN A 43 15.37 31.38 -10.79
N PRO A 44 16.62 31.89 -10.81
CA PRO A 44 17.75 31.10 -11.29
C PRO A 44 18.07 30.00 -10.27
N VAL A 45 17.49 28.82 -10.48
CA VAL A 45 17.99 27.60 -9.84
C VAL A 45 19.38 27.34 -10.41
N PRO A 46 20.40 27.02 -9.57
CA PRO A 46 21.73 26.76 -10.09
C PRO A 46 21.62 25.50 -10.96
N SER A 47 21.72 25.71 -12.26
CA SER A 47 22.08 24.67 -13.22
C SER A 47 23.37 24.06 -12.70
N SER A 48 23.31 22.81 -12.24
CA SER A 48 24.50 22.02 -11.92
C SER A 48 25.25 21.73 -13.22
N VAL A 49 26.03 22.71 -13.64
CA VAL A 49 26.99 22.61 -14.73
C VAL A 49 28.13 21.71 -14.23
N GLY A 50 28.28 20.55 -14.87
CA GLY A 50 29.49 19.72 -14.77
C GLY A 50 29.24 18.33 -14.21
N GLY A 51 29.02 17.36 -15.12
CA GLY A 51 29.24 15.94 -14.85
C GLY A 51 30.69 15.73 -14.42
N GLN A 52 30.90 15.61 -13.11
CA GLN A 52 32.23 15.41 -12.53
C GLN A 52 32.40 13.91 -12.30
N LEU A 53 33.07 13.27 -13.27
CA LEU A 53 33.43 11.85 -13.25
C LEU A 53 34.11 11.51 -11.93
N ARG A 54 33.44 10.72 -11.08
CA ARG A 54 33.89 10.44 -9.72
C ARG A 54 34.44 9.02 -9.65
N HIS A 55 35.61 8.87 -9.06
CA HIS A 55 36.21 7.55 -8.82
C HIS A 55 36.41 7.32 -7.33
N ASN A 56 36.40 6.06 -6.93
CA ASN A 56 36.86 5.67 -5.59
C ASN A 56 38.41 5.52 -5.57
N PRO A 57 39.04 5.31 -4.40
CA PRO A 57 40.49 5.11 -4.29
C PRO A 57 41.05 3.90 -5.07
N LEU A 58 40.18 2.98 -5.50
CA LEU A 58 40.52 1.83 -6.33
C LEU A 58 40.31 2.10 -7.84
N HIS A 59 40.10 3.37 -8.22
CA HIS A 59 39.84 3.81 -9.60
C HIS A 59 38.58 3.21 -10.24
N ILE A 60 37.61 2.78 -9.44
CA ILE A 60 36.30 2.33 -9.92
C ILE A 60 35.41 3.57 -10.08
N GLN A 61 34.77 3.69 -11.24
CA GLN A 61 33.82 4.76 -11.53
C GLN A 61 32.59 4.65 -10.61
N MET A 62 32.26 5.77 -9.98
CA MET A 62 31.13 5.93 -9.06
C MET A 62 30.00 6.72 -9.75
N LEU A 63 28.86 6.84 -9.06
CA LEU A 63 27.77 7.70 -9.51
C LEU A 63 28.26 9.14 -9.77
N SER A 64 27.64 9.81 -10.74
CA SER A 64 27.87 11.23 -11.00
C SER A 64 27.62 12.05 -9.73
N ARG A 65 28.33 13.17 -9.58
CA ARG A 65 28.24 14.00 -8.38
C ARG A 65 26.80 14.44 -8.07
N GLY A 66 26.07 14.89 -9.08
CA GLY A 66 24.68 15.33 -8.92
C GLY A 66 23.74 14.21 -8.47
N LEU A 67 23.92 12.98 -8.97
CA LEU A 67 23.11 11.84 -8.54
C LEU A 67 23.50 11.37 -7.13
N HIS A 68 24.79 11.38 -6.81
CA HIS A 68 25.29 11.03 -5.48
C HIS A 68 24.74 11.97 -4.40
N GLU A 69 24.76 13.28 -4.65
CA GLU A 69 24.26 14.27 -3.69
C GLU A 69 22.74 14.13 -3.49
N GLN A 70 21.98 13.72 -4.52
CA GLN A 70 20.55 13.44 -4.39
C GLN A 70 20.23 12.19 -3.55
N ILE A 71 21.08 11.17 -3.58
CA ILE A 71 20.83 9.87 -2.91
C ILE A 71 21.44 9.83 -1.50
N PHE A 72 22.67 10.32 -1.36
CA PHE A 72 23.48 10.18 -0.14
C PHE A 72 23.75 11.51 0.56
N GLY A 73 23.34 12.63 -0.03
CA GLY A 73 23.58 13.97 0.51
C GLY A 73 24.98 14.52 0.20
N PRO A 74 25.26 15.75 0.68
CA PRO A 74 26.55 16.38 0.53
C PRO A 74 27.58 15.74 1.47
N GLY A 75 28.63 15.16 0.89
CA GLY A 75 29.73 14.55 1.63
C GLY A 75 29.64 13.02 1.68
N GLY A 76 30.68 12.36 1.19
CA GLY A 76 30.87 10.92 1.35
C GLY A 76 31.90 10.66 2.45
N GLU A 77 31.67 9.62 3.25
CA GLU A 77 32.67 9.14 4.19
C GLU A 77 33.91 8.67 3.42
N ARG A 78 35.09 9.11 3.86
CA ARG A 78 36.34 8.67 3.24
C ARG A 78 36.65 7.25 3.72
N PRO A 79 36.93 6.30 2.81
CA PRO A 79 37.32 4.95 3.20
C PRO A 79 38.57 4.96 4.08
N ASP A 80 38.65 4.03 5.02
CA ASP A 80 39.85 3.78 5.82
C ASP A 80 41.03 3.37 4.92
N GLU A 81 42.17 4.03 5.08
CA GLU A 81 43.40 3.79 4.29
C GLU A 81 43.89 2.34 4.44
N ALA A 82 43.74 1.73 5.62
CA ALA A 82 44.14 0.34 5.81
C ALA A 82 43.23 -0.61 5.01
N ALA A 83 41.94 -0.30 4.88
CA ALA A 83 41.02 -1.06 4.02
C ALA A 83 41.36 -0.90 2.54
N VAL A 84 41.66 0.33 2.09
CA VAL A 84 42.11 0.59 0.71
C VAL A 84 43.34 -0.24 0.38
N ARG A 85 44.36 -0.24 1.24
CA ARG A 85 45.59 -1.02 1.04
C ARG A 85 45.30 -2.52 0.89
N ARG A 86 44.49 -3.10 1.79
CA ARG A 86 44.11 -4.53 1.71
C ARG A 86 43.40 -4.85 0.40
N SER A 87 42.51 -3.97 -0.06
CA SER A 87 41.82 -4.13 -1.35
C SER A 87 42.79 -4.07 -2.53
N VAL A 88 43.76 -3.15 -2.52
CA VAL A 88 44.79 -3.05 -3.57
C VAL A 88 45.64 -4.32 -3.64
N GLU A 89 46.15 -4.81 -2.51
CA GLU A 89 46.94 -6.04 -2.44
C GLU A 89 46.16 -7.26 -2.98
N HIS A 90 44.87 -7.36 -2.63
CA HIS A 90 44.00 -8.42 -3.12
C HIS A 90 43.80 -8.34 -4.64
N LEU A 91 43.52 -7.14 -5.18
CA LEU A 91 43.35 -6.94 -6.62
C LEU A 91 44.64 -7.22 -7.39
N GLN A 92 45.81 -6.88 -6.83
CA GLN A 92 47.11 -7.20 -7.42
C GLN A 92 47.36 -8.71 -7.49
N LYS A 93 47.08 -9.43 -6.40
CA LYS A 93 47.23 -10.90 -6.35
C LYS A 93 46.41 -11.61 -7.42
N HIS A 94 45.26 -11.06 -7.78
CA HIS A 94 44.37 -11.60 -8.80
C HIS A 94 44.58 -11.00 -10.21
N GLY A 95 45.58 -10.13 -10.40
CA GLY A 95 45.87 -9.51 -11.69
C GLY A 95 44.79 -8.52 -12.17
N LEU A 96 43.94 -8.02 -11.27
CA LEU A 96 42.84 -7.09 -11.57
C LEU A 96 43.20 -5.62 -11.31
N TRP A 97 44.29 -5.36 -10.59
CA TRP A 97 44.74 -4.00 -10.30
C TRP A 97 45.32 -3.31 -11.54
N GLY A 98 44.94 -2.05 -11.77
CA GLY A 98 45.48 -1.23 -12.86
C GLY A 98 45.00 -1.61 -14.26
N GLN A 99 44.00 -2.49 -14.37
CA GLN A 99 43.40 -2.84 -15.66
C GLN A 99 42.60 -1.65 -16.22
N PRO A 100 42.70 -1.35 -17.53
CA PRO A 100 41.96 -0.26 -18.14
C PRO A 100 40.47 -0.58 -18.17
N ALA A 101 39.66 0.25 -17.51
CA ALA A 101 38.20 0.23 -17.63
C ALA A 101 37.77 1.47 -18.43
N PRO A 102 37.10 1.32 -19.59
CA PRO A 102 36.59 2.47 -20.32
C PRO A 102 35.54 3.17 -19.45
N PRO A 103 35.63 4.51 -19.26
CA PRO A 103 34.65 5.24 -18.48
C PRO A 103 33.29 5.19 -19.18
N LEU A 104 32.26 4.92 -18.41
CA LEU A 104 30.87 5.04 -18.84
C LEU A 104 30.47 6.52 -18.87
N PRO A 105 29.56 6.92 -19.78
CA PRO A 105 29.06 8.29 -19.81
C PRO A 105 28.35 8.63 -18.50
N ASP A 106 28.51 9.88 -18.06
CA ASP A 106 27.83 10.37 -16.87
C ASP A 106 26.31 10.39 -17.08
N VAL A 107 25.59 9.96 -16.05
CA VAL A 107 24.13 9.92 -16.05
C VAL A 107 23.59 11.16 -15.33
N GLU A 108 22.81 11.96 -16.06
CA GLU A 108 22.08 13.10 -15.53
C GLU A 108 20.61 12.72 -15.31
N LEU A 109 20.29 12.37 -14.06
CA LEU A 109 18.92 12.08 -13.62
C LEU A 109 18.54 13.01 -12.48
N ARG A 110 17.33 13.57 -12.58
CA ARG A 110 16.69 14.33 -11.49
C ARG A 110 15.68 13.43 -10.80
N LEU A 111 16.05 12.95 -9.62
CA LEU A 111 15.20 12.12 -8.78
C LEU A 111 14.19 12.98 -8.01
N PRO A 112 12.99 12.46 -7.73
CA PRO A 112 12.10 13.05 -6.74
C PRO A 112 12.79 13.17 -5.37
N PRO A 113 12.37 14.13 -4.53
CA PRO A 113 12.96 14.30 -3.21
C PRO A 113 12.75 13.04 -2.37
N LEU A 114 13.83 12.59 -1.72
CA LEU A 114 13.77 11.51 -0.76
C LEU A 114 12.98 11.94 0.49
N LEU A 115 12.42 10.95 1.17
CA LEU A 115 11.68 11.16 2.42
C LEU A 115 12.62 10.79 3.56
N GLY A 116 12.90 11.73 4.45
CA GLY A 116 13.90 11.52 5.51
C GLY A 116 15.33 11.76 5.03
N GLY A 117 16.31 11.36 5.85
CA GLY A 117 17.74 11.63 5.63
C GLY A 117 18.54 10.47 5.05
N SER A 118 17.95 9.30 4.84
CA SER A 118 18.61 8.14 4.22
C SER A 118 17.64 7.31 3.38
N LEU A 119 18.18 6.48 2.50
CA LEU A 119 17.39 5.52 1.71
C LEU A 119 16.57 4.59 2.61
N ASP A 120 17.18 4.09 3.69
CA ASP A 120 16.49 3.22 4.65
C ASP A 120 15.28 3.92 5.28
N GLN A 121 15.45 5.20 5.66
CA GLN A 121 14.36 6.00 6.21
C GLN A 121 13.27 6.25 5.16
N HIS A 122 13.65 6.54 3.92
CA HIS A 122 12.70 6.74 2.82
C HIS A 122 11.82 5.52 2.60
N PHE A 123 12.42 4.33 2.43
CA PHE A 123 11.67 3.10 2.22
C PHE A 123 10.83 2.72 3.44
N ARG A 124 11.31 2.98 4.66
CA ARG A 124 10.52 2.77 5.87
C ARG A 124 9.28 3.67 5.92
N ILE A 125 9.43 4.95 5.58
CA ILE A 125 8.29 5.90 5.52
C ILE A 125 7.30 5.47 4.44
N LEU A 126 7.77 5.08 3.25
CA LEU A 126 6.89 4.60 2.19
C LEU A 126 6.13 3.33 2.61
N ALA A 127 6.85 2.37 3.19
CA ALA A 127 6.24 1.14 3.71
C ALA A 127 5.19 1.45 4.78
N GLN A 128 5.49 2.36 5.72
CA GLN A 128 4.54 2.79 6.74
C GLN A 128 3.31 3.46 6.13
N LYS A 129 3.48 4.41 5.21
CA LYS A 129 2.34 5.09 4.54
C LYS A 129 1.41 4.10 3.85
N GLN A 130 1.97 3.08 3.19
CA GLN A 130 1.18 2.07 2.48
C GLN A 130 0.55 1.04 3.42
N SER A 131 1.25 0.61 4.47
CA SER A 131 0.82 -0.50 5.33
C SER A 131 0.03 -0.08 6.57
N LEU A 132 0.19 1.16 7.06
CA LEU A 132 -0.42 1.60 8.31
C LEU A 132 -1.96 1.49 8.32
N PRO A 133 -2.70 1.88 7.25
CA PRO A 133 -4.16 1.73 7.24
C PRO A 133 -4.61 0.27 7.39
N TYR A 134 -3.85 -0.65 6.81
CA TYR A 134 -4.07 -2.10 6.87
C TYR A 134 -3.69 -2.67 8.24
N LEU A 135 -2.60 -2.20 8.83
CA LEU A 135 -2.18 -2.60 10.17
C LEU A 135 -3.22 -2.19 11.22
N GLU A 136 -3.74 -0.97 11.14
CA GLU A 136 -4.81 -0.49 12.02
C GLU A 136 -6.10 -1.30 11.85
N ALA A 137 -6.52 -1.54 10.60
CA ALA A 137 -7.68 -2.34 10.28
C ALA A 137 -7.57 -3.78 10.81
N ALA A 138 -6.41 -4.41 10.60
CA ALA A 138 -6.12 -5.76 11.10
C ALA A 138 -6.08 -5.81 12.64
N ASN A 139 -5.46 -4.82 13.29
CA ASN A 139 -5.44 -4.73 14.76
C ASN A 139 -6.86 -4.57 15.33
N SER A 140 -7.71 -3.77 14.68
CA SER A 140 -9.12 -3.63 15.06
C SER A 140 -9.86 -4.97 14.98
N LEU A 141 -9.60 -5.79 13.97
CA LEU A 141 -10.19 -7.13 13.85
C LEU A 141 -9.66 -8.09 14.93
N LEU A 142 -8.35 -8.06 15.22
CA LEU A 142 -7.72 -8.94 16.21
C LEU A 142 -8.17 -8.65 17.65
N GLN A 143 -8.47 -7.39 17.95
CA GLN A 143 -8.89 -6.96 19.30
C GLN A 143 -10.41 -6.98 19.50
N ALA A 144 -11.19 -7.15 18.42
CA ALA A 144 -12.63 -7.13 18.49
C ALA A 144 -13.21 -8.33 19.25
N GLN A 145 -14.25 -8.07 20.04
CA GLN A 145 -15.16 -9.13 20.48
C GLN A 145 -16.20 -9.34 19.38
N LEU A 146 -16.38 -10.60 19.00
CA LEU A 146 -17.29 -10.92 17.90
C LEU A 146 -18.75 -10.69 18.32
N PRO A 147 -19.58 -10.10 17.44
CA PRO A 147 -21.00 -9.96 17.70
C PRO A 147 -21.67 -11.34 17.79
N PRO A 148 -22.80 -11.46 18.52
CA PRO A 148 -23.56 -12.69 18.58
C PRO A 148 -23.97 -13.11 17.17
N ARG A 149 -23.95 -14.42 16.93
CA ARG A 149 -24.39 -14.98 15.64
C ARG A 149 -25.89 -14.71 15.45
N PRO A 150 -26.34 -14.26 14.28
CA PRO A 150 -27.75 -14.06 14.04
C PRO A 150 -28.52 -15.38 14.17
N PRO A 151 -29.73 -15.36 14.75
CA PRO A 151 -30.53 -16.57 14.96
C PRO A 151 -31.11 -17.12 13.65
N SER A 152 -31.29 -16.26 12.65
CA SER A 152 -31.76 -16.63 11.32
C SER A 152 -31.07 -15.78 10.25
N TRP A 153 -30.96 -16.32 9.04
CA TRP A 153 -30.37 -15.64 7.89
C TRP A 153 -31.46 -15.29 6.89
N ALA A 154 -31.48 -14.04 6.44
CA ALA A 154 -32.41 -13.58 5.43
C ALA A 154 -32.07 -14.20 4.06
N TRP A 155 -33.09 -14.72 3.38
CA TRP A 155 -33.02 -15.17 1.99
C TRP A 155 -33.27 -14.00 1.02
N ALA A 156 -32.47 -12.94 1.18
CA ALA A 156 -32.46 -11.79 0.28
C ALA A 156 -31.19 -11.79 -0.59
N GLU A 157 -31.34 -11.32 -1.83
CA GLU A 157 -30.25 -11.02 -2.76
C GLU A 157 -29.47 -9.78 -2.29
N GLY A 158 -28.17 -9.74 -2.59
CA GLY A 158 -27.32 -8.61 -2.22
C GLY A 158 -26.81 -8.71 -0.80
N TRP A 159 -26.30 -7.60 -0.27
CA TRP A 159 -25.75 -7.55 1.09
C TRP A 159 -26.86 -7.40 2.12
N THR A 160 -26.75 -8.18 3.19
CA THR A 160 -27.59 -8.06 4.39
C THR A 160 -26.70 -7.98 5.61
N ARG A 161 -26.86 -6.92 6.39
CA ARG A 161 -26.19 -6.70 7.67
C ARG A 161 -27.09 -7.16 8.81
N TYR A 162 -26.50 -7.80 9.81
CA TYR A 162 -27.22 -8.33 10.96
C TYR A 162 -26.85 -7.56 12.22
N GLY A 163 -27.84 -6.94 12.85
CA GLY A 163 -27.70 -6.24 14.12
C GLY A 163 -27.55 -7.19 15.30
N PRO A 164 -27.08 -6.71 16.46
CA PRO A 164 -26.90 -7.52 17.66
C PRO A 164 -28.23 -8.09 18.22
N ALA A 165 -29.36 -7.44 17.90
CA ALA A 165 -30.70 -7.91 18.25
C ALA A 165 -31.30 -8.92 17.24
N GLY A 166 -30.55 -9.28 16.19
CA GLY A 166 -31.03 -10.19 15.13
C GLY A 166 -31.77 -9.51 13.98
N GLU A 167 -31.77 -8.17 13.94
CA GLU A 167 -32.31 -7.36 12.84
C GLU A 167 -31.56 -7.67 11.54
N ALA A 168 -32.28 -7.83 10.43
CA ALA A 168 -31.70 -8.03 9.11
C ALA A 168 -31.96 -6.80 8.24
N GLU A 169 -30.90 -6.05 7.93
CA GLU A 169 -30.97 -4.82 7.16
C GLU A 169 -30.32 -5.01 5.78
N PRO A 170 -31.05 -4.80 4.67
CA PRO A 170 -30.43 -4.79 3.34
C PRO A 170 -29.55 -3.54 3.20
N VAL A 171 -28.29 -3.75 2.80
CA VAL A 171 -27.32 -2.66 2.61
C VAL A 171 -26.77 -2.67 1.19
N ALA A 172 -26.34 -1.52 0.67
CA ALA A 172 -25.76 -1.45 -0.66
C ALA A 172 -24.35 -2.05 -0.69
N ILE A 173 -23.56 -1.77 0.36
CA ILE A 173 -22.22 -2.28 0.64
C ILE A 173 -22.00 -2.24 2.17
N PRO A 174 -21.13 -3.10 2.74
CA PRO A 174 -20.73 -3.03 4.14
C PRO A 174 -20.14 -1.65 4.51
N GLU A 175 -20.44 -1.06 5.65
CA GLU A 175 -19.81 0.22 6.04
C GLU A 175 -18.49 0.01 6.79
N GLU A 176 -18.14 -1.24 7.06
CA GLU A 176 -17.03 -1.58 7.94
C GLU A 176 -15.65 -1.39 7.31
N ARG A 177 -14.73 -0.82 8.10
CA ARG A 177 -13.35 -0.58 7.68
C ARG A 177 -12.58 -1.87 7.36
N ALA A 178 -12.98 -2.97 7.99
CA ALA A 178 -12.35 -4.28 7.86
C ALA A 178 -13.37 -5.38 8.16
N LEU A 179 -13.34 -6.44 7.35
CA LEU A 179 -14.15 -7.62 7.53
C LEU A 179 -13.38 -8.87 7.07
N VAL A 180 -13.75 -10.01 7.63
CA VAL A 180 -13.29 -11.34 7.18
C VAL A 180 -14.49 -12.04 6.60
N PHE A 181 -14.33 -12.62 5.41
CA PHE A 181 -15.43 -13.29 4.72
C PHE A 181 -14.98 -14.63 4.16
N ASP A 182 -15.94 -15.55 4.11
CA ASP A 182 -15.81 -16.86 3.50
C ASP A 182 -16.83 -16.96 2.36
N VAL A 183 -16.42 -17.56 1.24
CA VAL A 183 -17.18 -17.58 -0.01
C VAL A 183 -17.43 -19.02 -0.45
N GLU A 184 -18.69 -19.32 -0.73
CA GLU A 184 -19.14 -20.58 -1.30
C GLU A 184 -19.40 -20.46 -2.80
N VAL A 185 -19.07 -21.52 -3.54
CA VAL A 185 -19.26 -21.63 -4.99
C VAL A 185 -20.00 -22.94 -5.28
N CYS A 186 -21.13 -22.86 -5.99
CA CYS A 186 -21.86 -24.03 -6.45
C CYS A 186 -21.36 -24.46 -7.84
N LEU A 187 -20.49 -25.49 -7.89
CA LEU A 187 -19.89 -25.97 -9.14
C LEU A 187 -20.90 -26.44 -10.20
N ALA A 188 -22.09 -26.88 -9.78
CA ALA A 188 -23.17 -27.25 -10.70
C ALA A 188 -23.71 -26.05 -11.50
N GLU A 189 -23.69 -24.86 -10.89
CA GLU A 189 -24.16 -23.60 -11.48
C GLU A 189 -23.02 -22.78 -12.11
N GLY A 190 -21.76 -23.21 -11.91
CA GLY A 190 -20.56 -22.62 -12.49
C GLY A 190 -19.50 -22.27 -11.46
N THR A 191 -18.50 -21.49 -11.88
CA THR A 191 -17.37 -21.09 -11.03
C THR A 191 -17.59 -19.74 -10.31
N CYS A 192 -18.81 -19.20 -10.37
CA CYS A 192 -19.15 -17.92 -9.77
C CYS A 192 -19.53 -18.08 -8.29
N PRO A 193 -19.13 -17.13 -7.42
CA PRO A 193 -19.60 -17.06 -6.05
C PRO A 193 -21.13 -17.13 -5.96
N THR A 194 -21.58 -17.89 -4.98
CA THR A 194 -22.99 -18.25 -4.76
C THR A 194 -23.49 -17.59 -3.49
N LEU A 195 -22.70 -17.67 -2.42
CA LEU A 195 -22.97 -17.08 -1.11
C LEU A 195 -21.64 -16.64 -0.52
N ALA A 196 -21.61 -15.55 0.23
CA ALA A 196 -20.53 -15.32 1.17
C ALA A 196 -21.08 -14.84 2.51
N VAL A 197 -20.42 -15.26 3.59
CA VAL A 197 -20.69 -14.80 4.94
C VAL A 197 -19.45 -14.07 5.43
N ALA A 198 -19.67 -12.90 6.00
CA ALA A 198 -18.64 -12.03 6.52
C ALA A 198 -18.91 -11.65 7.98
N ILE A 199 -17.83 -11.34 8.68
CA ILE A 199 -17.86 -10.85 10.05
C ILE A 199 -16.95 -9.63 10.17
N SER A 200 -17.46 -8.62 10.85
CA SER A 200 -16.75 -7.42 11.24
C SER A 200 -16.77 -7.28 12.77
N PRO A 201 -16.04 -6.32 13.36
CA PRO A 201 -16.13 -6.04 14.79
C PRO A 201 -17.55 -5.66 15.25
N SER A 202 -18.40 -5.17 14.35
CA SER A 202 -19.72 -4.61 14.67
C SER A 202 -20.90 -5.48 14.24
N ALA A 203 -20.76 -6.32 13.22
CA ALA A 203 -21.89 -7.05 12.65
C ALA A 203 -21.48 -8.36 11.94
N TRP A 204 -22.44 -9.27 11.85
CA TRP A 204 -22.44 -10.31 10.83
C TRP A 204 -23.03 -9.75 9.54
N ILE A 205 -22.51 -10.21 8.40
CA ILE A 205 -22.95 -9.76 7.09
C ILE A 205 -23.03 -10.98 6.19
N LYS A 206 -24.03 -11.02 5.30
CA LYS A 206 -24.15 -12.06 4.28
C LYS A 206 -24.40 -11.40 2.94
N ILE A 207 -23.84 -11.98 1.88
CA ILE A 207 -24.11 -11.59 0.50
C ILE A 207 -24.59 -12.82 -0.26
N LEU A 208 -25.79 -12.72 -0.83
CA LEU A 208 -26.29 -13.70 -1.79
C LEU A 208 -26.11 -13.16 -3.19
N PHE A 209 -25.39 -13.90 -4.02
CA PHE A 209 -25.14 -13.52 -5.39
C PHE A 209 -26.33 -13.94 -6.28
N THR A 210 -26.76 -13.04 -7.15
CA THR A 210 -27.92 -13.17 -8.05
C THR A 210 -27.87 -14.42 -8.93
N THR A 211 -26.67 -14.98 -9.19
CA THR A 211 -26.47 -16.13 -10.09
C THR A 211 -27.31 -17.36 -9.72
N LEU A 212 -27.60 -17.58 -8.43
CA LEU A 212 -28.47 -18.69 -7.98
C LEU A 212 -29.94 -18.53 -8.39
N MET A 213 -30.46 -17.30 -8.45
CA MET A 213 -31.88 -17.07 -8.72
C MET A 213 -32.24 -17.25 -10.21
N LEU A 214 -31.24 -17.32 -11.08
CA LEU A 214 -31.46 -17.46 -12.53
C LEU A 214 -31.44 -18.91 -13.02
N SER A 215 -30.98 -19.86 -12.22
CA SER A 215 -31.05 -21.28 -12.60
C SER A 215 -32.49 -21.81 -12.67
N GLY A 216 -33.43 -21.12 -12.01
CA GLY A 216 -34.87 -21.36 -12.18
C GLY A 216 -35.47 -20.79 -13.48
N MET A 217 -34.73 -19.98 -14.25
CA MET A 217 -35.19 -19.39 -15.50
C MET A 217 -34.15 -19.61 -16.58
N ALA A 218 -34.34 -20.67 -17.37
CA ALA A 218 -33.60 -20.93 -18.60
C ALA A 218 -33.61 -19.73 -19.56
N SER A 219 -32.67 -18.80 -19.40
CA SER A 219 -32.41 -17.75 -20.38
C SER A 219 -30.99 -17.23 -20.21
N LYS A 220 -30.15 -17.57 -21.19
CA LYS A 220 -28.83 -16.97 -21.41
C LYS A 220 -28.99 -15.47 -21.69
N LYS A 221 -29.11 -14.64 -20.65
CA LYS A 221 -29.05 -13.18 -20.78
C LYS A 221 -27.74 -12.65 -20.18
N LYS A 222 -27.20 -11.65 -20.88
CA LYS A 222 -25.85 -11.06 -20.74
C LYS A 222 -25.37 -10.92 -19.29
N VAL A 223 -24.23 -11.55 -19.03
CA VAL A 223 -23.36 -11.46 -17.85
C VAL A 223 -22.69 -10.07 -17.81
N GLY A 224 -23.47 -9.01 -17.71
CA GLY A 224 -22.95 -7.62 -17.69
C GLY A 224 -23.16 -6.89 -16.36
N SER A 225 -24.10 -7.35 -15.53
CA SER A 225 -24.56 -6.62 -14.34
C SER A 225 -24.61 -7.48 -13.06
N PHE A 226 -23.77 -8.52 -12.98
CA PHE A 226 -23.77 -9.48 -11.85
C PHE A 226 -22.76 -9.17 -10.75
N PHE A 227 -21.96 -8.12 -10.91
CA PHE A 227 -20.93 -7.77 -9.96
C PHE A 227 -21.50 -6.84 -8.90
N ILE A 228 -21.77 -7.38 -7.72
CA ILE A 228 -22.08 -6.58 -6.55
C ILE A 228 -20.80 -5.79 -6.21
N PRO A 229 -20.86 -4.47 -6.04
CA PRO A 229 -19.68 -3.66 -5.77
C PRO A 229 -19.06 -4.11 -4.44
N ILE A 230 -17.80 -4.53 -4.54
CA ILE A 230 -17.00 -4.99 -3.41
C ILE A 230 -16.33 -3.79 -2.71
N GLY A 231 -16.61 -2.54 -3.09
CA GLY A 231 -16.03 -1.34 -2.45
C GLY A 231 -14.49 -1.34 -2.40
N SER A 232 -13.91 -0.38 -1.68
CA SER A 232 -12.46 -0.28 -1.46
C SER A 232 -12.08 -0.88 -0.10
N TYR A 233 -12.51 -2.10 0.21
CA TYR A 233 -12.18 -2.72 1.50
C TYR A 233 -10.84 -3.43 1.50
N ILE A 234 -10.30 -3.54 2.71
CA ILE A 234 -9.12 -4.33 3.00
C ILE A 234 -9.59 -5.77 3.25
N PHE A 235 -9.41 -6.63 2.26
CA PHE A 235 -9.76 -8.05 2.35
C PHE A 235 -8.65 -8.84 3.01
N VAL A 236 -8.93 -9.41 4.19
CA VAL A 236 -8.09 -10.45 4.78
C VAL A 236 -8.69 -11.80 4.40
N LYS A 237 -8.23 -12.36 3.26
CA LYS A 237 -8.61 -13.72 2.86
C LYS A 237 -7.92 -14.70 3.81
N LYS A 238 -8.68 -15.39 4.66
CA LYS A 238 -8.17 -16.57 5.35
C LYS A 238 -8.05 -17.68 4.31
N ALA A 239 -6.83 -18.07 3.97
CA ALA A 239 -6.63 -19.29 3.19
C ALA A 239 -7.05 -20.47 4.09
N ALA A 240 -8.25 -20.99 3.90
CA ALA A 240 -8.58 -22.32 4.36
C ALA A 240 -7.67 -23.28 3.55
N LYS A 241 -6.71 -23.89 4.22
CA LYS A 241 -6.05 -25.08 3.68
C LYS A 241 -7.10 -26.18 3.69
N CYS A 242 -7.48 -26.65 2.50
CA CYS A 242 -8.05 -27.97 2.32
C CYS A 242 -7.05 -29.04 2.78
#